data_AF-A0A254QDJ7-F1
#
_entry.id   AF-A0A254QDJ7-F1
#
_cell.length_a   1.000
_cell.length_b   1.000
_cell.length_c   1.000
_cell.angle_alpha   90.00
_cell.angle_beta   90.00
_cell.angle_gamma   90.00
#
_symmetry.space_group_name_H-M   'P 1'
#
loop_
_entity.id
_entity.type
_entity.pdbx_description
1 polymer ?
#
loop_
_entity_poly.entity_id
_entity_poly.type
_entity_poly.pdbx_seq_one_letter_code
_entity_poly.pdbx_strand_id
1 'polypeptide(L)'
;MRRERGSALMMGVTAVFGCMMIGISVVGLQASETYKAQRVRKQAQAFALAESGVEYARRWLLDQAAPPAGTQSIGLTDNPIELGEGTFTVSVVPDLNNPTNRLKTYILRSTGQVDGVTQNVDVKMRSQSFGRYAYFSDQESANPMSSPIWFGQRDKIRGPFFTNNSNFSWTNIDNTNPQRPIFDASVDMNGDRINYMQTAPRSDADFLALYSLGRSAVKLAVDRIELPSTTTVQANAAWGATSGHPTTQGVYVPATGGIYVVGSASVLLEAPSQYVQVVKITQGSTTTTVSIDLASKQTTITTPTNTSTRAGIGTGVLFVTGDITSLKGTMANSINGATPVKSAMTIAADAAAGKNITITGDVEYLTPSNPDIAPDQGNNLVAGIMGLYANKIRVGTAAGANVRIDGLVMAGSSVRSDGGFGADSFDSRSPGTLIINGGLIQKVRGPVGTFRGSTQVSGFIKDYYYDERMMDTPPPFFPTTGKYDMLNWKQK
;
A
#
# COMPACT_ATOMS: atom_id res chain seq x y z
N MET A 1 -9.52 26.79 -96.08
CA MET A 1 -9.51 25.59 -95.21
C MET A 1 -8.10 25.03 -94.85
N ARG A 2 -6.98 25.73 -95.12
CA ARG A 2 -5.61 25.20 -94.84
C ARG A 2 -4.95 25.74 -93.55
N ARG A 3 -5.60 26.65 -92.82
CA ARG A 3 -5.06 27.33 -91.62
C ARG A 3 -5.49 26.75 -90.26
N GLU A 4 -6.49 25.86 -90.23
CA GLU A 4 -7.03 25.28 -88.97
C GLU A 4 -6.41 23.94 -88.57
N ARG A 5 -5.61 23.31 -89.45
CA ARG A 5 -4.95 22.03 -89.15
C ARG A 5 -3.75 22.15 -88.20
N GLY A 6 -3.16 23.35 -88.07
CA GLY A 6 -2.04 23.61 -87.16
C GLY A 6 -2.47 23.93 -85.72
N SER A 7 -3.63 24.55 -85.52
CA SER A 7 -4.16 24.87 -84.18
C SER A 7 -4.70 23.62 -83.47
N ALA A 8 -5.33 22.70 -84.20
CA ALA A 8 -5.80 21.42 -83.65
C ALA A 8 -4.65 20.55 -83.13
N LEU A 9 -3.52 20.52 -83.84
CA LEU A 9 -2.31 19.81 -83.41
C LEU A 9 -1.72 20.43 -82.13
N MET A 10 -1.58 21.76 -82.09
CA MET A 10 -1.07 22.48 -80.90
C MET A 10 -1.99 22.31 -79.69
N MET A 11 -3.30 22.38 -79.88
CA MET A 11 -4.29 22.21 -78.81
C MET A 11 -4.29 20.76 -78.30
N GLY A 12 -4.15 19.77 -79.18
CA GLY A 12 -3.98 18.36 -78.81
C GLY A 12 -2.68 18.10 -78.03
N VAL A 13 -1.56 18.68 -78.47
CA VAL A 13 -0.27 18.55 -77.75
C VAL A 13 -0.33 19.22 -76.38
N THR A 14 -0.96 20.39 -76.27
CA THR A 14 -1.10 21.10 -74.98
C THR A 14 -2.02 20.33 -74.03
N ALA A 15 -3.10 19.73 -74.55
CA ALA A 15 -3.98 18.86 -73.78
C ALA A 15 -3.25 17.58 -73.30
N VAL A 16 -2.44 16.94 -74.15
CA VAL A 16 -1.64 15.77 -73.77
C VAL A 16 -0.58 16.14 -72.72
N PHE A 17 0.13 17.26 -72.89
CA PHE A 17 1.07 17.76 -71.88
C PHE A 17 0.38 18.10 -70.55
N GLY A 18 -0.80 18.73 -70.61
CA GLY A 18 -1.63 18.99 -69.43
C GLY A 18 -2.02 17.70 -68.70
N CYS A 19 -2.48 16.69 -69.44
CA CYS A 19 -2.81 15.37 -68.89
C CYS A 19 -1.59 14.65 -68.30
N MET A 20 -0.41 14.72 -68.94
CA MET A 20 0.82 14.14 -68.41
C MET A 20 1.29 14.84 -67.13
N MET A 21 1.21 16.17 -67.08
CA MET A 21 1.54 16.98 -65.90
C MET A 21 0.64 16.62 -64.71
N ILE A 22 -0.68 16.49 -64.96
CA ILE A 22 -1.63 16.03 -63.94
C ILE A 22 -1.30 14.60 -63.51
N GLY A 23 -1.02 13.70 -64.46
CA GLY A 23 -0.64 12.30 -64.18
C GLY A 23 0.58 12.19 -63.27
N ILE A 24 1.67 12.90 -63.57
CA ILE A 24 2.89 12.94 -62.74
C ILE A 24 2.60 13.51 -61.35
N SER A 25 1.79 14.57 -61.27
CA SER A 25 1.41 15.20 -60.00
C SER A 25 0.60 14.27 -59.11
N VAL A 26 -0.35 13.52 -59.70
CA VAL A 26 -1.16 12.53 -58.97
C VAL A 26 -0.30 11.37 -58.46
N VAL A 27 0.63 10.86 -59.27
CA VAL A 27 1.58 9.81 -58.83
C VAL A 27 2.47 10.32 -57.69
N GLY A 28 2.95 11.57 -57.77
CA GLY A 28 3.73 12.19 -56.70
C GLY A 28 2.95 12.33 -55.38
N LEU A 29 1.67 12.72 -55.45
CA LEU A 29 0.79 12.77 -54.28
C LEU A 29 0.56 11.39 -53.68
N GLN A 30 0.28 10.36 -54.51
CA GLN A 30 0.10 8.99 -54.03
C GLN A 30 1.36 8.42 -53.38
N ALA A 31 2.54 8.69 -53.95
CA ALA A 31 3.81 8.29 -53.37
C ALA A 31 4.05 8.95 -52.01
N SER A 32 3.74 10.25 -51.89
CA SER A 32 3.83 10.99 -50.63
C SER A 32 2.87 10.44 -49.56
N GLU A 33 1.62 10.19 -49.91
CA GLU A 33 0.63 9.60 -49.00
C GLU A 33 1.02 8.18 -48.57
N THR A 34 1.55 7.37 -49.49
CA THR A 34 2.05 6.02 -49.17
C THR A 34 3.23 6.09 -48.19
N TYR A 35 4.17 7.01 -48.41
CA TYR A 35 5.32 7.19 -47.53
C TYR A 35 4.89 7.67 -46.13
N LYS A 36 3.95 8.63 -46.05
CA LYS A 36 3.37 9.06 -44.77
C LYS A 36 2.67 7.90 -44.06
N ALA A 37 1.83 7.14 -44.77
CA ALA A 37 1.12 6.00 -44.21
C ALA A 37 2.09 4.93 -43.67
N GLN A 38 3.16 4.62 -44.41
CA GLN A 38 4.20 3.71 -43.95
C GLN A 38 4.92 4.25 -42.71
N ARG A 39 5.26 5.54 -42.68
CA ARG A 39 5.90 6.15 -41.52
C ARG A 39 5.01 6.13 -40.28
N VAL A 40 3.72 6.44 -40.44
CA VAL A 40 2.73 6.38 -39.34
C VAL A 40 2.59 4.95 -38.83
N ARG A 41 2.51 3.95 -39.72
CA ARG A 41 2.50 2.54 -39.34
C ARG A 41 3.74 2.17 -38.53
N LYS A 42 4.94 2.52 -39.01
CA LYS A 42 6.20 2.26 -38.31
C LYS A 42 6.29 2.95 -36.95
N GLN A 43 5.80 4.19 -36.84
CA GLN A 43 5.71 4.90 -35.57
C GLN A 43 4.79 4.19 -34.58
N ALA A 44 3.61 3.74 -35.02
CA ALA A 44 2.69 2.99 -34.18
C ALA A 44 3.31 1.65 -33.72
N GLN A 45 4.01 0.94 -34.62
CA GLN A 45 4.72 -0.30 -34.28
C GLN A 45 5.87 -0.05 -33.29
N ALA A 46 6.71 0.95 -33.52
CA ALA A 46 7.80 1.32 -32.61
C ALA A 46 7.27 1.74 -31.23
N PHE A 47 6.13 2.43 -31.18
CA PHE A 47 5.46 2.81 -29.94
C PHE A 47 4.94 1.58 -29.19
N ALA A 48 4.24 0.66 -29.86
CA ALA A 48 3.78 -0.59 -29.26
C ALA A 48 4.95 -1.46 -28.72
N LEU A 49 6.11 -1.43 -29.39
CA LEU A 49 7.33 -2.08 -28.90
C LEU A 49 7.87 -1.42 -27.65
N ALA A 50 7.87 -0.09 -27.58
CA ALA A 50 8.26 0.64 -26.38
C ALA A 50 7.30 0.35 -25.20
N GLU A 51 5.99 0.28 -25.44
CA GLU A 51 5.02 -0.12 -24.42
C GLU A 51 5.23 -1.56 -23.93
N SER A 52 5.53 -2.47 -24.86
CA SER A 52 5.87 -3.87 -24.52
C SER A 52 7.11 -3.95 -23.62
N GLY A 53 8.13 -3.11 -23.88
CA GLY A 53 9.31 -3.03 -23.04
C GLY A 53 9.01 -2.48 -21.65
N VAL A 54 8.10 -1.51 -21.50
CA VAL A 54 7.64 -1.05 -20.18
C VAL A 54 6.95 -2.17 -19.42
N GLU A 55 6.04 -2.92 -20.04
CA GLU A 55 5.38 -4.05 -19.37
C GLU A 55 6.38 -5.15 -18.98
N TYR A 56 7.41 -5.39 -19.80
CA TYR A 56 8.53 -6.27 -19.45
C TYR A 56 9.25 -5.80 -18.18
N ALA A 57 9.60 -4.52 -18.09
CA ALA A 57 10.26 -3.96 -16.91
C ALA A 57 9.37 -3.93 -15.67
N ARG A 58 8.07 -3.67 -15.86
CA ARG A 58 7.07 -3.76 -14.79
C ARG A 58 6.98 -5.18 -14.25
N ARG A 59 6.95 -6.19 -15.12
CA ARG A 59 6.95 -7.59 -14.70
C ARG A 59 8.21 -7.94 -13.92
N TRP A 60 9.38 -7.51 -14.42
CA TRP A 60 10.64 -7.70 -13.71
C TRP A 60 10.63 -7.09 -12.30
N LEU A 61 10.04 -5.90 -12.13
CA LEU A 61 9.86 -5.28 -10.81
C LEU A 61 8.95 -6.11 -9.89
N LEU A 62 7.86 -6.66 -10.43
CA LEU A 62 6.93 -7.51 -9.67
C LEU A 62 7.56 -8.84 -9.24
N ASP A 63 8.56 -9.33 -9.98
CA ASP A 63 9.28 -10.57 -9.66
C ASP A 63 10.38 -10.35 -8.59
N GLN A 64 10.68 -9.12 -8.18
CA GLN A 64 11.66 -8.86 -7.13
C GLN A 64 11.11 -9.24 -5.74
N ALA A 65 11.94 -9.90 -4.92
CA ALA A 65 11.58 -10.25 -3.55
C ALA A 65 11.30 -9.03 -2.65
N ALA A 66 11.93 -7.89 -2.95
CA ALA A 66 11.65 -6.60 -2.34
C ALA A 66 11.96 -5.47 -3.34
N PRO A 67 11.30 -4.30 -3.23
CA PRO A 67 11.60 -3.17 -4.11
C PRO A 67 13.08 -2.78 -4.04
N PRO A 68 13.81 -2.74 -5.17
CA PRO A 68 15.23 -2.37 -5.19
C PRO A 68 15.48 -1.00 -4.56
N ALA A 69 16.31 -0.94 -3.52
CA ALA A 69 16.58 0.28 -2.76
C ALA A 69 17.74 1.14 -3.31
N GLY A 70 18.48 0.61 -4.30
CA GLY A 70 19.61 1.28 -4.91
C GLY A 70 19.22 2.51 -5.72
N THR A 71 20.24 3.27 -6.15
CA THR A 71 20.08 4.50 -6.95
C THR A 71 20.62 4.34 -8.37
N GLN A 72 21.32 3.25 -8.67
CA GLN A 72 21.90 3.00 -9.99
C GLN A 72 20.83 2.48 -10.96
N SER A 73 20.91 2.92 -12.21
CA SER A 73 20.06 2.44 -13.28
C SER A 73 20.32 0.96 -13.54
N ILE A 74 19.25 0.19 -13.68
CA ILE A 74 19.29 -1.25 -13.92
C ILE A 74 18.90 -1.49 -15.37
N GLY A 75 19.86 -1.84 -16.21
CA GLY A 75 19.58 -2.32 -17.56
C GLY A 75 18.99 -3.73 -17.48
N LEU A 76 17.82 -3.94 -18.10
CA LEU A 76 17.21 -5.28 -18.15
C LEU A 76 17.52 -6.02 -19.44
N THR A 77 18.07 -5.30 -20.42
CA THR A 77 18.40 -5.80 -21.74
C THR A 77 19.82 -5.39 -22.07
N ASP A 78 20.74 -6.35 -22.10
CA ASP A 78 22.13 -6.09 -22.55
C ASP A 78 22.19 -5.87 -24.07
N ASN A 79 21.28 -6.51 -24.81
CA ASN A 79 21.06 -6.34 -26.24
C ASN A 79 19.57 -6.05 -26.51
N PRO A 80 19.22 -5.34 -27.61
CA PRO A 80 17.83 -5.14 -28.00
C PRO A 80 17.08 -6.47 -28.15
N ILE A 81 15.89 -6.56 -27.55
CA ILE A 81 15.03 -7.74 -27.68
C ILE A 81 14.22 -7.60 -28.96
N GLU A 82 14.28 -8.60 -29.83
CA GLU A 82 13.46 -8.69 -31.04
C GLU A 82 12.01 -9.08 -30.69
N LEU A 83 11.05 -8.34 -31.22
CA LEU A 83 9.63 -8.65 -31.12
C LEU A 83 8.93 -8.18 -32.39
N GLY A 84 8.39 -9.12 -33.17
CA GLY A 84 7.77 -8.80 -34.46
C GLY A 84 8.77 -8.23 -35.48
N GLU A 85 8.47 -7.06 -36.05
CA GLU A 85 9.28 -6.39 -37.09
C GLU A 85 10.32 -5.40 -36.51
N GLY A 86 10.56 -5.41 -35.20
CA GLY A 86 11.45 -4.45 -34.55
C GLY A 86 12.06 -4.94 -33.26
N THR A 87 12.69 -4.01 -32.55
CA THR A 87 13.40 -4.28 -31.29
C THR A 87 13.04 -3.29 -30.22
N PHE A 88 13.16 -3.67 -28.94
CA PHE A 88 13.12 -2.72 -27.84
C PHE A 88 14.28 -2.92 -26.86
N THR A 89 14.67 -1.84 -26.20
CA THR A 89 15.54 -1.86 -25.01
C THR A 89 14.79 -1.27 -23.83
N VAL A 90 15.14 -1.70 -22.61
CA VAL A 90 14.50 -1.18 -21.41
C VAL A 90 15.43 -1.15 -20.20
N SER A 91 15.26 -0.10 -19.39
CA SER A 91 15.95 0.11 -18.13
C SER A 91 15.00 0.57 -17.03
N VAL A 92 15.32 0.21 -15.80
CA VAL A 92 14.66 0.69 -14.59
C VAL A 92 15.57 1.72 -13.93
N VAL A 93 15.10 2.95 -13.80
CA VAL A 93 15.85 4.06 -13.19
C VAL A 93 15.27 4.36 -11.81
N PRO A 94 15.93 3.96 -10.71
CA PRO A 94 15.46 4.29 -9.35
C PRO A 94 15.55 5.79 -9.05
N ASP A 95 14.64 6.30 -8.21
CA ASP A 95 14.75 7.67 -7.69
C ASP A 95 15.97 7.80 -6.75
N LEU A 96 16.69 8.92 -6.82
CA LEU A 96 17.86 9.17 -5.98
C LEU A 96 17.53 9.19 -4.49
N ASN A 97 16.28 9.50 -4.13
CA ASN A 97 15.80 9.50 -2.76
C ASN A 97 15.28 8.12 -2.33
N ASN A 98 15.33 7.08 -3.16
CA ASN A 98 14.92 5.74 -2.74
C ASN A 98 15.60 5.22 -1.47
N PRO A 99 16.86 5.51 -1.15
CA PRO A 99 17.45 5.10 0.12
C PRO A 99 16.69 5.64 1.35
N THR A 100 16.10 6.84 1.26
CA THR A 100 15.39 7.50 2.36
C THR A 100 13.86 7.44 2.23
N ASN A 101 13.33 7.23 1.02
CA ASN A 101 11.89 7.14 0.77
C ASN A 101 11.30 5.85 1.37
N ARG A 102 10.12 6.00 1.99
CA ARG A 102 9.35 4.86 2.52
C ARG A 102 8.76 4.00 1.40
N LEU A 103 8.30 4.65 0.33
CA LEU A 103 7.82 4.01 -0.89
C LEU A 103 8.83 4.25 -2.02
N LYS A 104 9.38 3.17 -2.57
CA LYS A 104 10.39 3.25 -3.62
C LYS A 104 9.75 3.64 -4.94
N THR A 105 10.39 4.54 -5.66
CA THR A 105 9.91 5.09 -6.93
C THR A 105 10.91 4.82 -8.04
N TYR A 106 10.40 4.54 -9.24
CA TYR A 106 11.19 4.15 -10.40
C TYR A 106 10.64 4.84 -11.65
N ILE A 107 11.51 5.09 -12.63
CA ILE A 107 11.13 5.40 -14.01
C ILE A 107 11.51 4.20 -14.86
N LEU A 108 10.52 3.56 -15.46
CA LEU A 108 10.72 2.55 -16.50
C LEU A 108 10.93 3.30 -17.81
N ARG A 109 12.11 3.15 -18.40
CA ARG A 109 12.45 3.78 -19.67
C ARG A 109 12.61 2.72 -20.74
N SER A 110 11.73 2.71 -21.72
CA SER A 110 11.80 1.83 -22.87
C SER A 110 11.91 2.60 -24.18
N THR A 111 12.73 2.05 -25.08
CA THR A 111 12.95 2.56 -26.44
C THR A 111 12.62 1.46 -27.44
N GLY A 112 11.57 1.64 -28.24
CA GLY A 112 11.19 0.74 -29.33
C GLY A 112 11.68 1.26 -30.68
N GLN A 113 12.13 0.36 -31.57
CA GLN A 113 12.67 0.68 -32.88
C GLN A 113 12.14 -0.24 -33.98
N VAL A 114 11.75 0.34 -35.11
CA VAL A 114 11.34 -0.37 -36.34
C VAL A 114 11.94 0.36 -37.54
N ASP A 115 12.79 -0.31 -38.32
CA ASP A 115 13.41 0.25 -39.55
C ASP A 115 13.97 1.68 -39.38
N GLY A 116 14.67 1.96 -38.27
CA GLY A 116 15.25 3.28 -37.96
C GLY A 116 14.27 4.32 -37.41
N VAL A 117 12.98 3.99 -37.26
CA VAL A 117 12.01 4.80 -36.52
C VAL A 117 12.05 4.41 -35.05
N THR A 118 12.31 5.39 -34.18
CA THR A 118 12.40 5.19 -32.73
C THR A 118 11.23 5.86 -32.00
N GLN A 119 10.73 5.21 -30.95
CA GLN A 119 9.77 5.76 -29.99
C GLN A 119 10.24 5.49 -28.57
N ASN A 120 10.03 6.45 -27.66
CA ASN A 120 10.43 6.35 -26.26
C ASN A 120 9.23 6.49 -25.34
N VAL A 121 9.16 5.63 -24.34
CA VAL A 121 8.12 5.66 -23.30
C VAL A 121 8.80 5.65 -21.94
N ASP A 122 8.47 6.65 -21.12
CA ASP A 122 8.84 6.72 -19.70
C ASP A 122 7.59 6.51 -18.84
N VAL A 123 7.61 5.54 -17.93
CA VAL A 123 6.53 5.30 -16.94
C VAL A 123 7.09 5.42 -15.54
N LYS A 124 6.52 6.34 -14.75
CA LYS A 124 6.89 6.50 -13.34
C LYS A 124 6.02 5.56 -12.49
N MET A 125 6.66 4.70 -11.72
CA MET A 125 6.01 3.74 -10.82
C MET A 125 6.44 3.95 -9.38
N ARG A 126 5.57 3.64 -8.42
CA ARG A 126 5.87 3.69 -6.99
C ARG A 126 5.37 2.42 -6.30
N SER A 127 6.19 1.83 -5.43
CA SER A 127 5.79 0.66 -4.64
C SER A 127 4.55 0.99 -3.80
N GLN A 128 3.61 0.06 -3.74
CA GLN A 128 2.36 0.23 -3.00
C GLN A 128 2.51 -0.32 -1.57
N SER A 129 2.11 0.47 -0.56
CA SER A 129 2.08 -0.01 0.83
C SER A 129 0.77 -0.72 1.14
N PHE A 130 0.81 -1.65 2.10
CA PHE A 130 -0.41 -2.14 2.75
C PHE A 130 -1.21 -1.02 3.43
N GLY A 131 -0.59 0.13 3.74
CA GLY A 131 -1.27 1.32 4.27
C GLY A 131 -2.32 1.93 3.34
N ARG A 132 -2.43 1.46 2.09
CA ARG A 132 -3.52 1.80 1.17
C ARG A 132 -4.88 1.24 1.60
N TYR A 133 -4.91 0.12 2.32
CA TYR A 133 -6.15 -0.58 2.63
C TYR A 133 -6.67 -0.19 4.01
N ALA A 134 -7.92 0.26 4.05
CA ALA A 134 -8.68 0.36 5.30
C ALA A 134 -8.92 -1.03 5.89
N TYR A 135 -9.16 -2.00 5.01
CA TYR A 135 -9.36 -3.38 5.38
C TYR A 135 -8.73 -4.31 4.34
N PHE A 136 -7.89 -5.23 4.82
CA PHE A 136 -7.28 -6.30 4.03
C PHE A 136 -7.42 -7.63 4.76
N SER A 137 -7.83 -8.67 4.05
CA SER A 137 -7.82 -10.05 4.56
C SER A 137 -7.25 -11.05 3.54
N ASP A 138 -6.45 -12.01 4.01
CA ASP A 138 -6.10 -13.17 3.18
C ASP A 138 -7.20 -14.25 3.24
N GLN A 139 -7.78 -14.48 4.42
CA GLN A 139 -8.84 -15.46 4.67
C GLN A 139 -9.94 -14.87 5.56
N GLU A 140 -11.19 -15.03 5.13
CA GLU A 140 -12.39 -14.51 5.80
C GLU A 140 -13.16 -15.56 6.62
N SER A 141 -12.65 -16.78 6.68
CA SER A 141 -13.16 -17.82 7.58
C SER A 141 -12.63 -17.58 8.98
N ALA A 142 -13.52 -17.50 9.97
CA ALA A 142 -13.12 -17.46 11.38
C ALA A 142 -12.36 -18.75 11.75
N ASN A 143 -11.12 -18.66 12.19
CA ASN A 143 -10.47 -19.77 12.90
C ASN A 143 -10.75 -19.58 14.41
N PRO A 144 -11.43 -20.52 15.11
CA PRO A 144 -11.75 -21.90 14.73
C PRO A 144 -13.19 -22.15 14.24
N MET A 145 -14.05 -21.12 14.18
CA MET A 145 -15.49 -21.33 13.96
C MET A 145 -15.87 -21.84 12.56
N SER A 146 -14.94 -21.87 11.60
CA SER A 146 -15.10 -22.41 10.22
C SER A 146 -16.30 -21.85 9.42
N SER A 147 -16.96 -20.84 9.97
CA SER A 147 -18.15 -20.21 9.42
C SER A 147 -17.74 -18.90 8.72
N PRO A 148 -18.41 -18.52 7.62
CA PRO A 148 -18.21 -17.22 7.02
C PRO A 148 -18.51 -16.14 8.06
N ILE A 149 -17.56 -15.24 8.32
CA ILE A 149 -17.88 -14.03 9.08
C ILE A 149 -18.47 -13.04 8.09
N TRP A 150 -19.75 -12.74 8.28
CA TRP A 150 -20.44 -11.79 7.45
C TRP A 150 -20.08 -10.36 7.84
N PHE A 151 -19.94 -9.48 6.85
CA PHE A 151 -20.08 -8.04 7.09
C PHE A 151 -21.56 -7.73 7.25
N GLY A 152 -21.90 -7.06 8.34
CA GLY A 152 -23.25 -6.99 8.89
C GLY A 152 -23.59 -5.63 9.48
N GLN A 153 -24.65 -5.60 10.28
CA GLN A 153 -25.43 -4.40 10.54
C GLN A 153 -24.60 -3.20 11.06
N ARG A 154 -24.57 -2.11 10.28
CA ARG A 154 -23.84 -0.85 10.51
C ARG A 154 -22.32 -0.90 10.34
N ASP A 155 -21.76 -1.98 9.80
CA ASP A 155 -20.35 -1.97 9.41
C ASP A 155 -20.13 -0.89 8.33
N LYS A 156 -19.27 0.09 8.64
CA LYS A 156 -18.86 1.11 7.68
C LYS A 156 -17.37 0.99 7.43
N ILE A 157 -16.97 0.76 6.18
CA ILE A 157 -15.57 0.73 5.76
C ILE A 157 -15.29 1.98 4.92
N ARG A 158 -14.59 2.93 5.53
CA ARG A 158 -14.36 4.26 4.94
C ARG A 158 -13.05 4.36 4.14
N GLY A 159 -12.77 3.38 3.30
CA GLY A 159 -11.54 3.35 2.49
C GLY A 159 -11.37 2.05 1.72
N PRO A 160 -10.26 1.89 0.97
CA PRO A 160 -10.08 0.74 0.09
C PRO A 160 -10.13 -0.59 0.86
N PHE A 161 -10.93 -1.52 0.34
CA PHE A 161 -11.13 -2.86 0.86
C PHE A 161 -10.49 -3.88 -0.10
N PHE A 162 -9.78 -4.86 0.44
CA PHE A 162 -9.23 -5.96 -0.34
C PHE A 162 -9.37 -7.31 0.37
N THR A 163 -9.68 -8.37 -0.37
CA THR A 163 -9.60 -9.75 0.15
C THR A 163 -9.03 -10.73 -0.87
N ASN A 164 -8.12 -11.62 -0.43
CA ASN A 164 -7.64 -12.74 -1.24
C ASN A 164 -8.62 -13.92 -1.25
N ASN A 165 -9.71 -13.87 -0.48
CA ASN A 165 -10.60 -15.00 -0.40
C ASN A 165 -11.31 -15.24 -1.73
N SER A 166 -11.47 -16.51 -2.11
CA SER A 166 -12.12 -16.92 -3.36
C SER A 166 -13.64 -16.76 -3.32
N ASN A 167 -14.24 -16.84 -2.13
CA ASN A 167 -15.68 -16.71 -1.91
C ASN A 167 -15.95 -15.84 -0.69
N PHE A 168 -16.47 -14.63 -0.90
CA PHE A 168 -16.77 -13.71 0.19
C PHE A 168 -18.26 -13.58 0.42
N SER A 169 -18.65 -13.48 1.68
CA SER A 169 -20.03 -13.59 2.12
C SER A 169 -20.51 -12.28 2.74
N TRP A 170 -21.56 -11.67 2.18
CA TRP A 170 -22.16 -10.42 2.67
C TRP A 170 -23.57 -10.62 3.22
N THR A 171 -23.88 -10.02 4.38
CA THR A 171 -25.25 -10.04 4.94
C THR A 171 -25.94 -8.71 4.81
N ASN A 172 -27.27 -8.78 4.80
CA ASN A 172 -28.14 -7.65 5.12
C ASN A 172 -27.91 -6.41 4.25
N ILE A 173 -27.99 -6.64 2.94
CA ILE A 173 -27.62 -5.72 1.87
C ILE A 173 -28.82 -4.98 1.26
N ASP A 174 -30.01 -5.24 1.78
CA ASP A 174 -31.24 -4.59 1.34
C ASP A 174 -31.10 -3.05 1.38
N ASN A 175 -31.37 -2.40 0.26
CA ASN A 175 -31.28 -0.95 0.08
C ASN A 175 -32.29 -0.19 0.98
N THR A 176 -33.32 -0.87 1.49
CA THR A 176 -34.29 -0.34 2.45
C THR A 176 -33.82 -0.44 3.89
N ASN A 177 -32.79 -1.24 4.17
CA ASN A 177 -32.29 -1.42 5.53
C ASN A 177 -31.33 -0.26 5.90
N PRO A 178 -31.66 0.58 6.89
CA PRO A 178 -30.79 1.66 7.36
C PRO A 178 -29.56 1.13 8.12
N GLN A 179 -29.54 -0.16 8.48
CA GLN A 179 -28.44 -0.84 9.13
C GLN A 179 -27.58 -1.65 8.15
N ARG A 180 -27.73 -1.49 6.83
CA ARG A 180 -26.87 -2.18 5.86
C ARG A 180 -25.38 -1.76 6.02
N PRO A 181 -24.42 -2.60 5.60
CA PRO A 181 -23.03 -2.17 5.55
C PRO A 181 -22.81 -1.14 4.43
N ILE A 182 -21.85 -0.24 4.61
CA ILE A 182 -21.51 0.82 3.63
C ILE A 182 -20.01 0.83 3.36
N PHE A 183 -19.65 0.85 2.08
CA PHE A 183 -18.28 0.91 1.59
C PHE A 183 -18.07 2.22 0.85
N ASP A 184 -17.22 3.09 1.40
CA ASP A 184 -17.03 4.44 0.84
C ASP A 184 -15.98 4.45 -0.30
N ALA A 185 -15.34 3.32 -0.63
CA ALA A 185 -14.31 3.21 -1.65
C ALA A 185 -14.31 1.86 -2.38
N SER A 186 -13.22 1.54 -3.09
CA SER A 186 -13.10 0.29 -3.86
C SER A 186 -13.14 -0.95 -2.98
N VAL A 187 -13.75 -2.00 -3.53
CA VAL A 187 -13.87 -3.34 -2.97
C VAL A 187 -13.27 -4.31 -3.98
N ASP A 188 -12.01 -4.65 -3.75
CA ASP A 188 -11.19 -5.45 -4.65
C ASP A 188 -11.05 -6.88 -4.10
N MET A 189 -11.19 -7.88 -4.96
CA MET A 189 -11.31 -9.28 -4.54
C MET A 189 -10.59 -10.24 -5.50
N ASN A 190 -9.81 -11.16 -4.96
CA ASN A 190 -9.21 -12.22 -5.78
C ASN A 190 -10.25 -13.23 -6.28
N GLY A 191 -11.29 -13.49 -5.49
CA GLY A 191 -12.43 -14.31 -5.91
C GLY A 191 -13.21 -13.71 -7.09
N ASP A 192 -13.90 -14.58 -7.82
CA ASP A 192 -14.73 -14.24 -8.99
C ASP A 192 -16.21 -14.02 -8.62
N ARG A 193 -16.59 -14.25 -7.36
CA ARG A 193 -17.97 -14.18 -6.90
C ARG A 193 -18.13 -13.59 -5.50
N ILE A 194 -19.23 -12.87 -5.34
CA ILE A 194 -19.77 -12.44 -4.06
C ILE A 194 -21.01 -13.28 -3.69
N ASN A 195 -21.04 -13.82 -2.48
CA ASN A 195 -22.19 -14.51 -1.90
C ASN A 195 -23.02 -13.54 -1.06
N TYR A 196 -24.17 -13.13 -1.59
CA TYR A 196 -25.13 -12.28 -0.90
C TYR A 196 -26.13 -13.17 -0.13
N MET A 197 -26.25 -13.02 1.20
CA MET A 197 -27.11 -13.88 2.03
C MET A 197 -28.61 -13.85 1.63
N GLN A 198 -29.10 -12.70 1.17
CA GLN A 198 -30.50 -12.49 0.83
C GLN A 198 -30.67 -12.33 -0.70
N THR A 199 -30.51 -11.10 -1.19
CA THR A 199 -30.65 -10.76 -2.61
C THR A 199 -29.45 -9.94 -3.04
N ALA A 200 -28.84 -10.31 -4.17
CA ALA A 200 -27.78 -9.53 -4.79
C ALA A 200 -28.33 -8.18 -5.29
N PRO A 201 -27.53 -7.10 -5.31
CA PRO A 201 -27.93 -5.83 -5.93
C PRO A 201 -28.36 -6.04 -7.39
N ARG A 202 -29.54 -5.52 -7.79
CA ARG A 202 -30.12 -5.73 -9.12
C ARG A 202 -30.11 -4.48 -10.00
N SER A 203 -29.97 -3.32 -9.39
CA SER A 203 -29.98 -2.02 -10.04
C SER A 203 -28.83 -1.14 -9.58
N ASP A 204 -28.50 -0.09 -10.33
CA ASP A 204 -27.48 0.87 -9.94
C ASP A 204 -27.82 1.58 -8.61
N ALA A 205 -29.11 1.76 -8.31
CA ALA A 205 -29.56 2.28 -7.02
C ALA A 205 -29.21 1.33 -5.86
N ASP A 206 -29.33 0.02 -6.06
CA ASP A 206 -28.93 -0.97 -5.06
C ASP A 206 -27.41 -0.95 -4.84
N PHE A 207 -26.64 -0.83 -5.93
CA PHE A 207 -25.18 -0.71 -5.84
C PHE A 207 -24.78 0.58 -5.13
N LEU A 208 -25.38 1.72 -5.46
CA LEU A 208 -25.11 3.01 -4.81
C LEU A 208 -25.50 3.03 -3.33
N ALA A 209 -26.50 2.24 -2.93
CA ALA A 209 -26.89 2.11 -1.53
C ALA A 209 -25.82 1.42 -0.68
N LEU A 210 -24.95 0.59 -1.28
CA LEU A 210 -23.94 -0.25 -0.61
C LEU A 210 -22.52 0.27 -0.80
N TYR A 211 -22.24 0.73 -2.01
CA TYR A 211 -20.96 1.20 -2.47
C TYR A 211 -21.13 2.65 -2.89
N SER A 212 -20.41 3.57 -2.24
CA SER A 212 -20.50 5.00 -2.55
C SER A 212 -20.18 5.31 -4.03
N LEU A 213 -19.33 4.49 -4.66
CA LEU A 213 -18.94 4.57 -6.07
C LEU A 213 -19.85 3.75 -7.00
N GLY A 214 -20.91 3.14 -6.46
CA GLY A 214 -21.82 2.28 -7.20
C GLY A 214 -21.15 1.01 -7.71
N ARG A 215 -21.57 0.51 -8.88
CA ARG A 215 -21.11 -0.78 -9.43
C ARG A 215 -19.61 -0.81 -9.73
N SER A 216 -19.00 0.33 -10.06
CA SER A 216 -17.56 0.42 -10.37
C SER A 216 -16.67 0.28 -9.15
N ALA A 217 -17.24 0.34 -7.94
CA ALA A 217 -16.51 0.09 -6.70
C ALA A 217 -16.00 -1.35 -6.60
N VAL A 218 -16.73 -2.31 -7.20
CA VAL A 218 -16.47 -3.74 -7.02
C VAL A 218 -15.61 -4.28 -8.15
N LYS A 219 -14.44 -4.83 -7.80
CA LYS A 219 -13.54 -5.51 -8.75
C LYS A 219 -13.31 -6.95 -8.29
N LEU A 220 -13.68 -7.89 -9.15
CA LEU A 220 -13.53 -9.32 -8.93
C LEU A 220 -12.36 -9.85 -9.78
N ALA A 221 -11.86 -11.03 -9.42
CA ALA A 221 -10.76 -11.70 -10.11
C ALA A 221 -9.49 -10.83 -10.22
N VAL A 222 -9.22 -9.97 -9.23
CA VAL A 222 -7.96 -9.21 -9.18
C VAL A 222 -6.82 -10.09 -8.66
N ASP A 223 -5.58 -9.81 -9.05
CA ASP A 223 -4.43 -10.61 -8.59
C ASP A 223 -4.32 -10.64 -7.07
N ARG A 224 -4.03 -11.83 -6.53
CA ARG A 224 -3.74 -12.06 -5.12
C ARG A 224 -2.61 -11.13 -4.65
N ILE A 225 -2.71 -10.66 -3.41
CA ILE A 225 -1.65 -9.90 -2.73
C ILE A 225 -1.13 -10.75 -1.60
N GLU A 226 0.12 -11.21 -1.69
CA GLU A 226 0.71 -12.02 -0.62
C GLU A 226 1.10 -11.15 0.59
N LEU A 227 0.81 -11.64 1.79
CA LEU A 227 1.37 -11.04 3.01
C LEU A 227 2.89 -11.29 3.07
N PRO A 228 3.66 -10.43 3.76
CA PRO A 228 5.09 -10.64 3.91
C PRO A 228 5.37 -11.96 4.66
N SER A 229 6.44 -12.63 4.28
CA SER A 229 6.83 -13.91 4.90
C SER A 229 7.53 -13.70 6.25
N THR A 230 8.25 -12.59 6.42
CA THR A 230 9.03 -12.32 7.63
C THR A 230 8.91 -10.87 8.08
N THR A 231 9.47 -10.59 9.26
CA THR A 231 9.67 -9.25 9.83
C THR A 231 11.15 -8.84 9.81
N THR A 232 11.96 -9.49 8.95
CA THR A 232 13.41 -9.26 8.90
C THR A 232 13.75 -7.81 8.51
N VAL A 233 12.92 -7.17 7.68
CA VAL A 233 13.09 -5.75 7.33
C VAL A 233 12.99 -4.86 8.58
N GLN A 234 12.02 -5.14 9.47
CA GLN A 234 11.87 -4.41 10.73
C GLN A 234 12.99 -4.74 11.71
N ALA A 235 13.40 -6.01 11.80
CA ALA A 235 14.55 -6.43 12.61
C ALA A 235 15.84 -5.70 12.21
N ASN A 236 16.15 -5.69 10.90
CA ASN A 236 17.33 -5.03 10.34
C ASN A 236 17.25 -3.50 10.52
N ALA A 237 16.07 -2.89 10.40
CA ALA A 237 15.89 -1.45 10.62
C ALA A 237 15.99 -1.05 12.09
N ALA A 238 15.52 -1.90 13.02
CA ALA A 238 15.71 -1.71 14.45
C ALA A 238 17.18 -1.87 14.85
N TRP A 239 17.91 -2.81 14.24
CA TRP A 239 19.32 -3.05 14.52
C TRP A 239 20.28 -2.09 13.78
N GLY A 240 19.90 -1.60 12.61
CA GLY A 240 20.73 -0.77 11.75
C GLY A 240 21.73 -1.56 10.87
N ALA A 241 21.61 -2.89 10.81
CA ALA A 241 22.41 -3.78 9.96
C ALA A 241 21.63 -5.06 9.60
N THR A 242 22.07 -5.77 8.55
CA THR A 242 21.44 -7.02 8.09
C THR A 242 21.94 -8.27 8.81
N SER A 243 22.97 -8.15 9.66
CA SER A 243 23.61 -9.24 10.38
C SER A 243 24.14 -8.78 11.74
N GLY A 244 24.58 -9.74 12.57
CA GLY A 244 25.15 -9.43 13.89
C GLY A 244 24.10 -9.03 14.92
N HIS A 245 22.87 -9.50 14.78
CA HIS A 245 21.80 -9.26 15.74
C HIS A 245 22.18 -9.78 17.13
N PRO A 246 21.91 -9.03 18.21
CA PRO A 246 22.18 -9.50 19.56
C PRO A 246 21.31 -10.72 19.89
N THR A 247 21.87 -11.65 20.67
CA THR A 247 21.19 -12.88 21.10
C THR A 247 20.91 -12.91 22.60
N THR A 248 21.56 -12.05 23.37
CA THR A 248 21.33 -11.91 24.82
C THR A 248 20.10 -11.06 25.07
N GLN A 249 19.27 -11.47 26.04
CA GLN A 249 18.09 -10.72 26.45
C GLN A 249 18.45 -9.28 26.86
N GLY A 250 17.72 -8.31 26.33
CA GLY A 250 17.93 -6.90 26.63
C GLY A 250 17.33 -5.96 25.60
N VAL A 251 17.38 -4.67 25.93
CA VAL A 251 16.96 -3.57 25.05
C VAL A 251 18.21 -2.91 24.47
N TYR A 252 18.34 -2.98 23.16
CA TYR A 252 19.44 -2.41 22.41
C TYR A 252 18.92 -1.26 21.56
N VAL A 253 19.61 -0.13 21.61
CA VAL A 253 19.27 1.02 20.79
C VAL A 253 20.54 1.43 20.06
N PRO A 254 20.84 0.88 18.87
CA PRO A 254 22.05 1.19 18.10
C PRO A 254 22.00 2.60 17.48
N ALA A 255 23.17 3.16 17.15
CA ALA A 255 23.27 4.52 16.63
C ALA A 255 22.65 4.69 15.22
N THR A 256 22.72 3.66 14.38
CA THR A 256 22.21 3.64 13.01
C THR A 256 20.84 2.97 12.86
N GLY A 257 20.25 2.51 13.96
CA GLY A 257 19.00 1.76 13.97
C GLY A 257 17.88 2.43 14.76
N GLY A 258 16.90 1.61 15.13
CA GLY A 258 15.78 1.97 15.99
C GLY A 258 15.96 1.39 17.38
N ILE A 259 14.94 0.69 17.86
CA ILE A 259 14.95 -0.02 19.14
C ILE A 259 14.83 -1.52 18.87
N TYR A 260 15.84 -2.29 19.25
CA TYR A 260 15.88 -3.74 19.08
C TYR A 260 15.82 -4.42 20.44
N VAL A 261 14.80 -5.24 20.69
CA VAL A 261 14.56 -5.92 21.95
C VAL A 261 14.70 -7.42 21.76
N VAL A 262 15.61 -8.03 22.51
CA VAL A 262 15.77 -9.48 22.54
C VAL A 262 14.94 -10.05 23.68
N GLY A 263 14.02 -10.96 23.37
CA GLY A 263 13.09 -11.58 24.31
C GLY A 263 11.76 -10.83 24.39
N SER A 264 10.78 -11.45 25.06
CA SER A 264 9.46 -10.85 25.26
C SER A 264 9.54 -9.61 26.17
N ALA A 265 8.65 -8.64 25.97
CA ALA A 265 8.62 -7.40 26.73
C ALA A 265 7.21 -6.79 26.79
N SER A 266 6.94 -5.97 27.81
CA SER A 266 5.82 -5.02 27.77
C SER A 266 6.30 -3.65 27.30
N VAL A 267 5.47 -2.98 26.50
CA VAL A 267 5.75 -1.69 25.89
C VAL A 267 4.67 -0.69 26.32
N LEU A 268 5.10 0.46 26.83
CA LEU A 268 4.25 1.59 27.16
C LEU A 268 4.74 2.82 26.37
N LEU A 269 3.83 3.40 25.59
CA LEU A 269 4.08 4.64 24.86
C LEU A 269 3.61 5.84 25.70
N GLU A 270 4.42 6.90 25.76
CA GLU A 270 4.04 8.14 26.40
C GLU A 270 4.43 9.32 25.51
N ALA A 271 3.61 10.37 25.50
CA ALA A 271 3.90 11.63 24.85
C ALA A 271 3.89 12.75 25.90
N PRO A 272 4.93 12.85 26.76
CA PRO A 272 4.97 13.84 27.84
C PRO A 272 4.92 15.29 27.34
N SER A 273 5.25 15.52 26.06
CA SER A 273 5.01 16.77 25.36
C SER A 273 4.63 16.47 23.91
N GLN A 274 4.23 17.51 23.15
CA GLN A 274 3.81 17.34 21.77
C GLN A 274 4.86 16.69 20.87
N TYR A 275 6.15 16.90 21.13
CA TYR A 275 7.24 16.49 20.23
C TYR A 275 8.23 15.52 20.87
N VAL A 276 7.91 14.98 22.04
CA VAL A 276 8.75 14.01 22.73
C VAL A 276 8.00 12.69 22.79
N GLN A 277 8.51 11.69 22.07
CA GLN A 277 8.02 10.31 22.16
C GLN A 277 8.83 9.54 23.19
N VAL A 278 8.18 9.00 24.21
CA VAL A 278 8.79 8.09 25.17
C VAL A 278 8.28 6.67 24.94
N VAL A 279 9.20 5.70 24.94
CA VAL A 279 8.92 4.27 24.85
C VAL A 279 9.54 3.60 26.08
N LYS A 280 8.70 3.12 26.98
CA LYS A 280 9.11 2.34 28.16
C LYS A 280 8.98 0.86 27.86
N ILE A 281 10.08 0.14 27.99
CA ILE A 281 10.18 -1.29 27.67
C ILE A 281 10.56 -2.02 28.94
N THR A 282 9.70 -2.91 29.42
CA THR A 282 9.92 -3.66 30.65
C THR A 282 10.12 -5.13 30.34
N GLN A 283 11.24 -5.68 30.83
CA GLN A 283 11.58 -7.10 30.77
C GLN A 283 11.83 -7.59 32.20
N GLY A 284 10.90 -8.39 32.74
CA GLY A 284 10.91 -8.76 34.16
C GLY A 284 10.73 -7.53 35.05
N SER A 285 11.68 -7.28 35.95
CA SER A 285 11.70 -6.10 36.83
C SER A 285 12.46 -4.90 36.24
N THR A 286 13.16 -5.08 35.12
CA THR A 286 13.99 -4.03 34.50
C THR A 286 13.17 -3.26 33.47
N THR A 287 13.18 -1.94 33.59
CA THR A 287 12.57 -1.03 32.61
C THR A 287 13.65 -0.18 31.96
N THR A 288 13.70 -0.20 30.63
CA THR A 288 14.48 0.72 29.81
C THR A 288 13.54 1.75 29.20
N THR A 289 13.85 3.03 29.38
CA THR A 289 13.10 4.15 28.82
C THR A 289 13.89 4.76 27.68
N VAL A 290 13.28 4.83 26.49
CA VAL A 290 13.84 5.50 25.32
C VAL A 290 13.00 6.75 25.05
N SER A 291 13.58 7.93 25.25
CA SER A 291 12.97 9.23 24.99
C SER A 291 13.53 9.80 23.70
N ILE A 292 12.67 10.09 22.72
CA ILE A 292 13.01 10.62 21.41
C ILE A 292 12.41 12.02 21.32
N ASP A 293 13.25 13.04 21.35
CA ASP A 293 12.86 14.43 21.18
C ASP A 293 13.02 14.82 19.71
N LEU A 294 11.89 15.06 19.05
CA LEU A 294 11.84 15.42 17.63
C LEU A 294 12.35 16.85 17.37
N ALA A 295 12.20 17.75 18.34
CA ALA A 295 12.61 19.14 18.18
C ALA A 295 14.13 19.28 18.27
N SER A 296 14.73 18.68 19.29
CA SER A 296 16.19 18.65 19.43
C SER A 296 16.87 17.57 18.58
N LYS A 297 16.08 16.66 17.99
CA LYS A 297 16.55 15.49 17.23
C LYS A 297 17.53 14.63 18.04
N GLN A 298 17.19 14.38 19.30
CA GLN A 298 18.00 13.59 20.22
C GLN A 298 17.23 12.39 20.74
N THR A 299 17.97 11.32 21.03
CA THR A 299 17.45 10.14 21.71
C THR A 299 18.20 9.95 23.03
N THR A 300 17.46 9.92 24.13
CA THR A 300 17.97 9.63 25.49
C THR A 300 17.49 8.24 25.92
N ILE A 301 18.42 7.42 26.39
CA ILE A 301 18.19 6.05 26.83
C ILE A 301 18.51 5.99 28.32
N THR A 302 17.51 5.67 29.13
CA THR A 302 17.63 5.51 30.57
C THR A 302 17.35 4.06 30.94
N THR A 303 18.35 3.42 31.52
CA THR A 303 18.28 2.09 32.16
C THR A 303 18.30 2.28 33.68
N PRO A 304 18.05 1.23 34.50
CA PRO A 304 18.12 1.37 35.95
C PRO A 304 19.47 1.84 36.49
N THR A 305 20.56 1.63 35.74
CA THR A 305 21.93 1.91 36.18
C THR A 305 22.60 3.05 35.43
N ASN A 306 22.09 3.45 34.26
CA ASN A 306 22.76 4.42 33.39
C ASN A 306 21.77 5.23 32.54
N THR A 307 22.13 6.48 32.23
CA THR A 307 21.45 7.33 31.24
C THR A 307 22.46 7.82 30.20
N SER A 308 22.10 7.72 28.92
CA SER A 308 22.93 8.19 27.81
C SER A 308 22.08 8.94 26.78
N THR A 309 22.66 9.94 26.12
CA THR A 309 21.97 10.73 25.07
C THR A 309 22.82 10.75 23.81
N ARG A 310 22.16 10.70 22.65
CA ARG A 310 22.80 10.83 21.35
C ARG A 310 21.97 11.63 20.35
N ALA A 311 22.64 12.11 19.32
CA ALA A 311 21.98 12.73 18.17
C ALA A 311 21.23 11.68 17.33
N GLY A 312 20.14 12.12 16.69
CA GLY A 312 19.26 11.32 15.86
C GLY A 312 17.99 10.87 16.56
N ILE A 313 16.94 10.61 15.77
CA ILE A 313 15.63 10.10 16.21
C ILE A 313 15.44 8.60 15.89
N GLY A 314 16.50 7.94 15.42
CA GLY A 314 16.49 6.54 14.98
C GLY A 314 15.69 6.31 13.69
N THR A 315 15.50 5.03 13.35
CA THR A 315 14.75 4.60 12.15
C THR A 315 13.23 4.64 12.33
N GLY A 316 12.75 4.87 13.55
CA GLY A 316 11.32 4.77 13.88
C GLY A 316 10.82 3.32 13.91
N VAL A 317 11.69 2.33 14.13
CA VAL A 317 11.27 0.92 14.27
C VAL A 317 11.58 0.42 15.68
N LEU A 318 10.58 -0.15 16.34
CA LEU A 318 10.71 -0.96 17.55
C LEU A 318 10.48 -2.42 17.16
N PHE A 319 11.51 -3.25 17.23
CA PHE A 319 11.41 -4.68 16.94
C PHE A 319 11.66 -5.51 18.21
N VAL A 320 10.80 -6.50 18.45
CA VAL A 320 10.88 -7.42 19.58
C VAL A 320 10.99 -8.86 19.05
N THR A 321 12.04 -9.59 19.42
CA THR A 321 12.23 -10.98 18.97
C THR A 321 11.26 -11.96 19.64
N GLY A 322 10.69 -11.59 20.79
CA GLY A 322 9.66 -12.32 21.51
C GLY A 322 8.25 -11.73 21.34
N ASP A 323 7.35 -12.09 22.24
CA ASP A 323 6.00 -11.51 22.29
C ASP A 323 6.03 -10.12 22.93
N ILE A 324 5.22 -9.20 22.41
CA ILE A 324 4.86 -7.97 23.10
C ILE A 324 3.67 -8.29 23.99
N THR A 325 3.93 -8.55 25.26
CA THR A 325 2.94 -9.07 26.21
C THR A 325 1.92 -8.03 26.65
N SER A 326 2.24 -6.76 26.44
CA SER A 326 1.36 -5.63 26.71
C SER A 326 1.80 -4.44 25.88
N LEU A 327 0.89 -3.84 25.12
CA LEU A 327 1.07 -2.59 24.40
C LEU A 327 -0.10 -1.65 24.72
N LYS A 328 0.24 -0.41 25.11
CA LYS A 328 -0.71 0.69 25.32
C LYS A 328 0.02 2.03 25.34
N GLY A 329 -0.73 3.11 25.28
CA GLY A 329 -0.26 4.47 25.51
C GLY A 329 -0.43 5.39 24.31
N THR A 330 0.27 6.52 24.35
CA THR A 330 0.04 7.63 23.43
C THR A 330 1.29 7.93 22.61
N MET A 331 1.09 8.23 21.33
CA MET A 331 2.14 8.58 20.40
C MET A 331 2.17 10.09 20.10
N ALA A 332 3.36 10.68 20.17
CA ALA A 332 3.60 12.11 20.07
C ALA A 332 3.32 12.66 18.66
N ASN A 333 3.16 13.98 18.56
CA ASN A 333 2.89 14.66 17.31
C ASN A 333 4.15 14.81 16.45
N SER A 334 3.92 14.84 15.14
CA SER A 334 4.88 15.32 14.16
C SER A 334 5.03 16.84 14.26
N ILE A 335 6.23 17.33 13.96
CA ILE A 335 6.49 18.75 13.73
C ILE A 335 6.13 19.07 12.29
N ASN A 336 5.09 19.89 12.10
CA ASN A 336 4.78 20.51 10.83
C ASN A 336 5.42 21.90 10.77
N GLY A 337 6.21 22.18 9.73
CA GLY A 337 6.96 23.44 9.61
C GLY A 337 7.95 23.42 8.44
N ALA A 338 8.82 24.43 8.35
CA ALA A 338 9.78 24.56 7.25
C ALA A 338 10.71 23.34 7.09
N THR A 339 11.09 22.71 8.22
CA THR A 339 11.77 21.42 8.26
C THR A 339 10.89 20.42 9.01
N PRO A 340 9.97 19.73 8.30
CA PRO A 340 9.04 18.81 8.94
C PRO A 340 9.78 17.60 9.52
N VAL A 341 9.40 17.19 10.73
CA VAL A 341 9.92 15.98 11.39
C VAL A 341 8.73 15.11 11.76
N LYS A 342 8.64 13.92 11.18
CA LYS A 342 7.51 13.03 11.42
C LYS A 342 7.73 12.21 12.67
N SER A 343 6.76 12.26 13.59
CA SER A 343 6.64 11.27 14.67
C SER A 343 6.01 10.03 14.06
N ALA A 344 6.84 9.03 13.77
CA ALA A 344 6.40 7.85 13.08
C ALA A 344 7.08 6.60 13.64
N MET A 345 6.30 5.54 13.88
CA MET A 345 6.80 4.33 14.49
C MET A 345 6.18 3.06 13.90
N THR A 346 7.00 2.05 13.61
CA THR A 346 6.54 0.67 13.40
C THR A 346 6.95 -0.18 14.59
N ILE A 347 5.97 -0.75 15.27
CA ILE A 347 6.15 -1.67 16.40
C ILE A 347 5.91 -3.08 15.89
N ALA A 348 6.96 -3.90 15.88
CA ALA A 348 6.92 -5.23 15.30
C ALA A 348 7.41 -6.31 16.25
N ALA A 349 6.75 -7.47 16.20
CA ALA A 349 7.21 -8.72 16.80
C ALA A 349 7.56 -9.73 15.70
N ASP A 350 8.35 -10.77 15.98
CA ASP A 350 8.72 -11.77 14.97
C ASP A 350 7.51 -12.60 14.48
N ALA A 351 6.88 -12.12 13.41
CA ALA A 351 5.66 -12.71 12.86
C ALA A 351 5.90 -14.11 12.26
N ALA A 352 7.06 -14.35 11.65
CA ALA A 352 7.40 -15.66 11.09
C ALA A 352 7.58 -16.71 12.20
N ALA A 353 8.23 -16.31 13.30
CA ALA A 353 8.38 -17.14 14.50
C ALA A 353 7.09 -17.26 15.35
N GLY A 354 5.97 -16.68 14.89
CA GLY A 354 4.67 -16.80 15.55
C GLY A 354 4.50 -15.90 16.78
N LYS A 355 5.30 -14.83 16.90
CA LYS A 355 5.24 -13.88 18.01
C LYS A 355 4.12 -12.86 17.82
N ASN A 356 3.55 -12.44 18.94
CA ASN A 356 2.27 -11.75 19.00
C ASN A 356 2.39 -10.41 19.73
N ILE A 357 1.38 -9.55 19.52
CA ILE A 357 1.19 -8.31 20.28
C ILE A 357 -0.13 -8.40 21.03
N THR A 358 -0.10 -8.13 22.33
CA THR A 358 -1.30 -8.02 23.17
C THR A 358 -1.55 -6.56 23.53
N ILE A 359 -2.68 -6.02 23.07
CA ILE A 359 -3.14 -4.66 23.39
C ILE A 359 -3.84 -4.71 24.76
N THR A 360 -3.35 -3.94 25.72
CA THR A 360 -3.85 -3.94 27.12
C THR A 360 -4.53 -2.62 27.52
N GLY A 361 -4.66 -1.69 26.58
CA GLY A 361 -5.32 -0.41 26.73
C GLY A 361 -5.32 0.33 25.39
N ASP A 362 -5.68 1.60 25.41
CA ASP A 362 -5.68 2.41 24.19
C ASP A 362 -4.26 2.55 23.63
N VAL A 363 -4.15 2.54 22.30
CA VAL A 363 -2.94 2.87 21.54
C VAL A 363 -3.33 4.00 20.61
N GLU A 364 -3.03 5.24 20.99
CA GLU A 364 -3.63 6.43 20.37
C GLU A 364 -2.61 7.49 19.98
N TYR A 365 -3.02 8.39 19.09
CA TYR A 365 -2.25 9.60 18.76
C TYR A 365 -2.59 10.72 19.74
N LEU A 366 -1.57 11.48 20.15
CA LEU A 366 -1.74 12.63 21.03
C LEU A 366 -2.72 13.65 20.42
N THR A 367 -2.52 13.99 19.14
CA THR A 367 -3.54 14.63 18.32
C THR A 367 -4.19 13.57 17.44
N PRO A 368 -5.47 13.24 17.65
CA PRO A 368 -6.21 12.31 16.79
C PRO A 368 -6.22 12.78 15.33
N SER A 369 -5.90 11.87 14.40
CA SER A 369 -6.17 12.13 12.99
C SER A 369 -7.68 12.20 12.75
N ASN A 370 -8.06 13.01 11.77
CA ASN A 370 -9.45 13.22 11.39
C ASN A 370 -9.68 12.63 9.98
N PRO A 371 -10.44 11.52 9.87
CA PRO A 371 -10.71 10.86 8.60
C PRO A 371 -11.67 11.65 7.69
N ASP A 372 -12.33 12.69 8.19
CA ASP A 372 -13.29 13.49 7.43
C ASP A 372 -12.68 14.74 6.77
N ILE A 373 -11.37 14.97 6.94
CA ILE A 373 -10.64 16.08 6.30
C ILE A 373 -9.44 15.56 5.51
N ALA A 374 -8.94 16.37 4.57
CA ALA A 374 -7.84 15.97 3.70
C ALA A 374 -6.55 15.61 4.50
N PRO A 375 -5.70 14.71 3.98
CA PRO A 375 -4.43 14.31 4.58
C PRO A 375 -3.48 15.47 4.97
N ASP A 376 -3.59 16.60 4.28
CA ASP A 376 -2.74 17.78 4.41
C ASP A 376 -3.42 18.94 5.18
N GLN A 377 -4.45 18.66 5.98
CA GLN A 377 -5.22 19.69 6.69
C GLN A 377 -5.36 19.44 8.20
N GLY A 378 -5.44 20.54 8.97
CA GLY A 378 -5.78 20.51 10.39
C GLY A 378 -4.94 19.51 11.21
N ASN A 379 -5.62 18.64 11.96
CA ASN A 379 -4.98 17.62 12.79
C ASN A 379 -4.11 16.64 11.99
N ASN A 380 -4.44 16.39 10.72
CA ASN A 380 -3.75 15.41 9.87
C ASN A 380 -2.30 15.79 9.56
N LEU A 381 -1.98 17.09 9.62
CA LEU A 381 -0.62 17.62 9.43
C LEU A 381 0.35 17.28 10.58
N VAL A 382 -0.17 17.21 11.81
CA VAL A 382 0.61 17.06 13.04
C VAL A 382 0.43 15.72 13.72
N ALA A 383 -0.69 15.03 13.51
CA ALA A 383 -0.90 13.69 14.06
C ALA A 383 0.24 12.75 13.65
N GLY A 384 0.71 11.91 14.55
CA GLY A 384 1.76 10.96 14.25
C GLY A 384 1.30 9.83 13.30
N ILE A 385 2.22 8.92 13.00
CA ILE A 385 2.00 7.77 12.10
C ILE A 385 2.49 6.47 12.76
N MET A 386 1.59 5.55 13.09
CA MET A 386 1.96 4.27 13.73
C MET A 386 1.59 3.05 12.88
N GLY A 387 2.40 2.00 12.96
CA GLY A 387 2.12 0.69 12.44
C GLY A 387 2.43 -0.41 13.47
N LEU A 388 1.58 -1.41 13.57
CA LEU A 388 1.76 -2.62 14.35
C LEU A 388 1.93 -3.81 13.42
N TYR A 389 2.92 -4.68 13.66
CA TYR A 389 3.15 -5.87 12.84
C TYR A 389 3.56 -7.10 13.66
N ALA A 390 2.74 -8.15 13.67
CA ALA A 390 3.03 -9.40 14.35
C ALA A 390 2.28 -10.59 13.72
N ASN A 391 2.47 -11.80 14.24
CA ASN A 391 1.65 -12.95 13.83
C ASN A 391 0.19 -12.76 14.23
N LYS A 392 -0.08 -12.60 15.53
CA LYS A 392 -1.40 -12.23 16.05
C LYS A 392 -1.31 -10.91 16.77
N ILE A 393 -2.36 -10.10 16.60
CA ILE A 393 -2.55 -8.87 17.38
C ILE A 393 -3.88 -9.03 18.10
N ARG A 394 -3.85 -9.09 19.43
CA ARG A 394 -5.04 -9.39 20.23
C ARG A 394 -5.37 -8.27 21.20
N VAL A 395 -6.64 -7.91 21.29
CA VAL A 395 -7.13 -7.06 22.39
C VAL A 395 -7.26 -7.95 23.63
N GLY A 396 -6.33 -7.80 24.55
CA GLY A 396 -6.23 -8.62 25.75
C GLY A 396 -7.38 -8.42 26.73
N THR A 397 -7.48 -9.31 27.70
CA THR A 397 -8.48 -9.25 28.78
C THR A 397 -8.27 -8.08 29.74
N ALA A 398 -7.04 -7.56 29.84
CA ALA A 398 -6.72 -6.38 30.63
C ALA A 398 -7.19 -5.05 30.01
N ALA A 399 -7.51 -5.04 28.71
CA ALA A 399 -8.04 -3.87 28.04
C ALA A 399 -9.50 -3.60 28.48
N GLY A 400 -9.89 -2.33 28.53
CA GLY A 400 -11.23 -1.90 28.94
C GLY A 400 -12.35 -2.37 27.99
N ALA A 401 -13.58 -1.99 28.32
CA ALA A 401 -14.74 -2.24 27.46
C ALA A 401 -14.72 -1.42 26.16
N ASN A 402 -14.08 -0.24 26.19
CA ASN A 402 -13.85 0.58 25.01
C ASN A 402 -12.34 0.63 24.76
N VAL A 403 -11.93 0.35 23.53
CA VAL A 403 -10.52 0.33 23.14
C VAL A 403 -10.36 1.10 21.83
N ARG A 404 -9.39 2.01 21.80
CA ARG A 404 -8.99 2.75 20.62
C ARG A 404 -7.61 2.33 20.15
N ILE A 405 -7.47 2.08 18.85
CA ILE A 405 -6.21 1.78 18.19
C ILE A 405 -6.05 2.72 16.99
N ASP A 406 -5.14 3.68 17.09
CA ASP A 406 -4.74 4.54 15.98
C ASP A 406 -3.51 3.97 15.28
N GLY A 407 -3.57 3.81 13.96
CA GLY A 407 -2.48 3.31 13.12
C GLY A 407 -2.82 2.09 12.26
N LEU A 408 -1.85 1.68 11.45
CA LEU A 408 -1.97 0.45 10.67
C LEU A 408 -1.75 -0.77 11.56
N VAL A 409 -2.62 -1.77 11.43
CA VAL A 409 -2.53 -3.03 12.16
C VAL A 409 -2.34 -4.14 11.16
N MET A 410 -1.17 -4.79 11.16
CA MET A 410 -0.88 -5.96 10.33
C MET A 410 -0.68 -7.20 11.19
N ALA A 411 -1.61 -8.14 11.08
CA ALA A 411 -1.59 -9.38 11.85
C ALA A 411 -1.51 -10.60 10.92
N GLY A 412 -0.31 -11.15 10.79
CA GLY A 412 -0.04 -12.42 10.13
C GLY A 412 1.12 -12.37 9.16
N SER A 413 1.52 -13.56 8.69
CA SER A 413 2.60 -13.76 7.72
C SER A 413 2.17 -14.79 6.68
N SER A 414 2.72 -14.73 5.47
CA SER A 414 2.42 -15.74 4.42
C SER A 414 2.89 -17.14 4.78
N VAL A 415 3.89 -17.30 5.66
CA VAL A 415 4.38 -18.63 6.09
C VAL A 415 3.60 -19.23 7.25
N ARG A 416 2.53 -18.55 7.72
CA ARG A 416 1.69 -19.00 8.83
C ARG A 416 0.22 -19.06 8.43
N SER A 417 -0.51 -20.03 8.96
CA SER A 417 -1.95 -20.20 8.74
C SER A 417 -2.81 -19.58 9.84
N ASP A 418 -2.23 -19.15 10.95
CA ASP A 418 -2.96 -18.78 12.18
C ASP A 418 -2.89 -17.30 12.56
N GLY A 419 -2.22 -16.47 11.76
CA GLY A 419 -2.08 -15.04 12.02
C GLY A 419 -3.40 -14.29 11.88
N GLY A 420 -3.63 -13.26 12.68
CA GLY A 420 -4.90 -12.52 12.64
C GLY A 420 -5.11 -11.55 13.79
N PHE A 421 -6.08 -10.65 13.60
CA PHE A 421 -6.50 -9.68 14.61
C PHE A 421 -7.79 -10.14 15.30
N GLY A 422 -7.85 -10.07 16.62
CA GLY A 422 -9.05 -10.47 17.37
C GLY A 422 -9.06 -9.95 18.79
N ALA A 423 -10.12 -10.27 19.54
CA ALA A 423 -10.21 -9.97 20.96
C ALA A 423 -10.16 -11.26 21.79
N ASP A 424 -9.44 -11.21 22.91
CA ASP A 424 -9.50 -12.26 23.91
C ASP A 424 -10.83 -12.18 24.65
N SER A 425 -11.39 -13.36 24.97
CA SER A 425 -12.71 -13.51 25.61
C SER A 425 -13.83 -12.78 24.87
N PHE A 426 -13.78 -12.69 23.53
CA PHE A 426 -14.77 -11.97 22.72
C PHE A 426 -16.22 -12.43 22.94
N ASP A 427 -16.42 -13.68 23.36
CA ASP A 427 -17.71 -14.34 23.58
C ASP A 427 -18.24 -14.21 25.01
N SER A 428 -17.44 -13.66 25.92
CA SER A 428 -17.71 -13.65 27.37
C SER A 428 -17.40 -12.32 28.04
N ARG A 429 -16.60 -11.46 27.43
CA ARG A 429 -16.29 -10.11 27.94
C ARG A 429 -17.48 -9.16 27.77
N SER A 430 -17.56 -8.19 28.68
CA SER A 430 -18.58 -7.14 28.65
C SER A 430 -18.63 -6.42 27.30
N PRO A 431 -19.84 -6.13 26.79
CA PRO A 431 -20.03 -5.32 25.59
C PRO A 431 -19.32 -3.96 25.67
N GLY A 432 -18.71 -3.55 24.57
CA GLY A 432 -18.30 -2.16 24.32
C GLY A 432 -17.84 -1.94 22.89
N THR A 433 -16.99 -0.94 22.65
CA THR A 433 -16.62 -0.50 21.29
C THR A 433 -15.11 -0.64 21.02
N LEU A 434 -14.76 -1.17 19.85
CA LEU A 434 -13.40 -1.18 19.32
C LEU A 434 -13.32 -0.18 18.18
N ILE A 435 -12.55 0.88 18.41
CA ILE A 435 -12.27 1.92 17.42
C ILE A 435 -10.90 1.64 16.80
N ILE A 436 -10.84 1.53 15.48
CA ILE A 436 -9.57 1.48 14.75
C ILE A 436 -9.55 2.68 13.79
N ASN A 437 -8.56 3.56 13.93
CA ASN A 437 -8.38 4.69 13.02
C ASN A 437 -7.04 4.52 12.29
N GLY A 438 -7.09 3.99 11.08
CA GLY A 438 -5.91 3.55 10.35
C GLY A 438 -6.30 2.49 9.33
N GLY A 439 -5.72 1.30 9.40
CA GLY A 439 -6.03 0.23 8.47
C GLY A 439 -5.81 -1.13 9.10
N LEU A 440 -6.67 -2.09 8.79
CA LEU A 440 -6.61 -3.43 9.37
C LEU A 440 -6.26 -4.46 8.30
N ILE A 441 -5.06 -5.02 8.40
CA ILE A 441 -4.50 -6.05 7.52
C ILE A 441 -4.37 -7.35 8.32
N GLN A 442 -5.00 -8.43 7.86
CA GLN A 442 -4.98 -9.71 8.58
C GLN A 442 -4.82 -10.93 7.67
N LYS A 443 -4.08 -11.93 8.13
CA LYS A 443 -4.00 -13.23 7.44
C LYS A 443 -5.34 -13.97 7.56
N VAL A 444 -5.80 -14.20 8.77
CA VAL A 444 -7.11 -14.78 9.05
C VAL A 444 -7.93 -13.78 9.85
N ARG A 445 -9.19 -13.62 9.47
CA ARG A 445 -10.11 -12.78 10.24
C ARG A 445 -10.38 -13.37 11.62
N GLY A 446 -10.13 -12.57 12.65
CA GLY A 446 -10.42 -12.96 14.04
C GLY A 446 -11.72 -12.34 14.58
N PRO A 447 -12.38 -13.03 15.52
CA PRO A 447 -13.58 -12.51 16.17
C PRO A 447 -13.23 -11.43 17.21
N VAL A 448 -14.10 -10.43 17.33
CA VAL A 448 -13.98 -9.35 18.33
C VAL A 448 -15.21 -9.22 19.23
N GLY A 449 -16.34 -9.83 18.87
CA GLY A 449 -17.55 -9.83 19.66
C GLY A 449 -18.62 -10.77 19.10
N THR A 450 -19.71 -10.94 19.83
CA THR A 450 -20.86 -11.76 19.44
C THR A 450 -22.14 -10.94 19.40
N PHE A 451 -23.06 -11.34 18.51
CA PHE A 451 -24.29 -10.62 18.23
C PHE A 451 -25.47 -11.59 18.15
N ARG A 452 -26.64 -11.15 18.62
CA ARG A 452 -27.95 -11.79 18.39
C ARG A 452 -28.78 -10.84 17.53
N GLY A 453 -28.81 -11.08 16.22
CA GLY A 453 -29.36 -10.11 15.27
C GLY A 453 -28.53 -8.81 15.29
N SER A 454 -29.19 -7.67 15.49
CA SER A 454 -28.56 -6.34 15.60
C SER A 454 -27.96 -6.04 16.98
N THR A 455 -28.26 -6.86 17.98
CA THR A 455 -27.95 -6.56 19.37
C THR A 455 -26.65 -7.25 19.77
N GLN A 456 -25.68 -6.47 20.19
CA GLN A 456 -24.42 -6.96 20.75
C GLN A 456 -24.71 -7.75 22.05
N VAL A 457 -24.06 -8.91 22.18
CA VAL A 457 -24.17 -9.76 23.38
C VAL A 457 -22.90 -9.73 24.20
N SER A 458 -21.74 -9.76 23.54
CA SER A 458 -20.42 -9.75 24.19
C SER A 458 -19.35 -9.16 23.26
N GLY A 459 -18.19 -8.80 23.82
CA GLY A 459 -17.06 -8.30 23.05
C GLY A 459 -17.29 -6.89 22.50
N PHE A 460 -16.84 -6.63 21.28
CA PHE A 460 -16.80 -5.29 20.70
C PHE A 460 -17.73 -5.11 19.49
N ILE A 461 -18.40 -3.96 19.42
CA ILE A 461 -18.88 -3.38 18.16
C ILE A 461 -17.67 -2.71 17.48
N LYS A 462 -17.59 -2.87 16.16
CA LYS A 462 -16.49 -2.34 15.35
C LYS A 462 -16.83 -0.93 14.90
N ASP A 463 -15.88 -0.02 15.02
CA ASP A 463 -15.96 1.31 14.43
C ASP A 463 -14.62 1.65 13.75
N TYR A 464 -14.51 1.38 12.45
CA TYR A 464 -13.25 1.43 11.72
C TYR A 464 -13.22 2.62 10.76
N TYR A 465 -12.24 3.50 10.97
CA TYR A 465 -11.96 4.67 10.14
C TYR A 465 -10.65 4.46 9.40
N TYR A 466 -10.63 4.87 8.13
CA TYR A 466 -9.41 4.84 7.34
C TYR A 466 -8.60 6.12 7.56
N ASP A 467 -7.31 5.98 7.85
CA ASP A 467 -6.37 7.11 7.82
C ASP A 467 -5.70 7.17 6.43
N GLU A 468 -6.25 7.99 5.53
CA GLU A 468 -5.78 8.10 4.13
C GLU A 468 -4.31 8.49 4.01
N ARG A 469 -3.75 9.17 5.03
CA ARG A 469 -2.32 9.53 5.06
C ARG A 469 -1.42 8.31 4.93
N MET A 470 -1.89 7.14 5.36
CA MET A 470 -1.12 5.89 5.34
C MET A 470 -0.88 5.35 3.93
N MET A 471 -1.65 5.79 2.93
CA MET A 471 -1.44 5.41 1.53
C MET A 471 -0.11 5.94 1.00
N ASP A 472 0.20 7.21 1.27
CA ASP A 472 1.39 7.90 0.76
C ASP A 472 2.52 8.00 1.79
N THR A 473 2.16 8.04 3.07
CA THR A 473 3.09 8.10 4.21
C THR A 473 2.87 6.92 5.15
N PRO A 474 3.16 5.68 4.72
CA PRO A 474 3.04 4.52 5.60
C PRO A 474 4.04 4.63 6.78
N PRO A 475 3.82 3.88 7.88
CA PRO A 475 4.78 3.81 8.98
C PRO A 475 6.20 3.41 8.51
N PRO A 476 7.26 3.79 9.21
CA PRO A 476 8.64 3.53 8.79
C PRO A 476 8.88 2.04 8.60
N PHE A 477 9.44 1.64 7.46
CA PHE A 477 9.69 0.23 7.14
C PHE A 477 8.45 -0.67 7.23
N PHE A 478 7.23 -0.12 7.11
CA PHE A 478 6.02 -0.94 7.05
C PHE A 478 5.98 -1.74 5.74
N PRO A 479 5.43 -2.96 5.74
CA PRO A 479 5.48 -3.78 4.54
C PRO A 479 4.73 -3.22 3.33
N THR A 480 5.22 -3.56 2.14
CA THR A 480 4.61 -3.25 0.85
C THR A 480 3.85 -4.45 0.29
N THR A 481 2.91 -4.21 -0.62
CA THR A 481 2.04 -5.25 -1.20
C THR A 481 2.73 -6.06 -2.31
N GLY A 482 3.98 -5.74 -2.65
CA GLY A 482 4.65 -6.22 -3.85
C GLY A 482 4.13 -5.62 -5.17
N LYS A 483 3.03 -4.84 -5.13
CA LYS A 483 2.47 -4.14 -6.29
C LYS A 483 3.05 -2.73 -6.43
N TYR A 484 2.80 -2.13 -7.60
CA TYR A 484 3.26 -0.79 -7.93
C TYR A 484 2.13 0.04 -8.54
N ASP A 485 2.01 1.28 -8.06
CA ASP A 485 1.11 2.29 -8.62
C ASP A 485 1.82 3.03 -9.77
N MET A 486 1.13 3.20 -10.90
CA MET A 486 1.59 4.08 -11.97
C MET A 486 1.26 5.54 -11.60
N LEU A 487 2.30 6.37 -11.47
CA LEU A 487 2.17 7.78 -11.11
C LEU A 487 2.09 8.69 -12.33
N ASN A 488 2.82 8.34 -13.39
CA ASN A 488 2.88 9.15 -14.60
C ASN A 488 3.26 8.29 -15.80
N TRP A 489 2.77 8.66 -16.97
CA TRP A 489 3.10 8.05 -18.25
C TRP A 489 3.44 9.15 -19.24
N LYS A 490 4.55 9.01 -19.97
CA LYS A 490 4.99 10.00 -20.95
C LYS A 490 5.60 9.33 -22.17
N GLN A 491 4.98 9.56 -23.33
CA GLN A 491 5.61 9.38 -24.64
C GLN A 491 6.55 10.56 -24.93
N LYS A 492 7.73 10.26 -25.48
CA LYS A 492 8.76 11.25 -25.83
C LYS A 492 9.10 11.24 -27.31
#